data_AF-A0A535NFS7-F1
#
_entry.id   AF-A0A535NFS7-F1
#
_cell.length_a   1.000
_cell.length_b   1.000
_cell.length_c   1.000
_cell.angle_alpha   90.00
_cell.angle_beta   90.00
_cell.angle_gamma   90.00
#
_symmetry.space_group_name_H-M   'P 1'
#
loop_
_entity.id
_entity.type
_entity.pdbx_description
1 polymer ?
#
loop_
_entity_poly.entity_id
_entity_poly.type
_entity_poly.pdbx_seq_one_letter_code
_entity_poly.pdbx_strand_id
1 'polypeptide(L)'
;MAVLILGVIAFGLGEPQASAGATSIVVGMASTEPMISSPSALRDIGNRIRRSMAQQGPVVPPADPGGVGIGLFNRERTAAGLPPLSESLPLDEIATTRAQQMVTDGLTHIRPGAHDFAATELLRQHGIAFTWDGENIYWQGGPPFDDAVNEAEAWWMTSPEHRANILGPHFRQAGVGIAIDGGKIYIAAVFTDSAVAPTPTLPSPRGK
;
A
#
# COMPACT_ATOMS: atom_id res chain seq x y z
N MET A 1 36.06 -11.56 1.29
CA MET A 1 35.84 -10.14 1.62
C MET A 1 34.44 -10.04 2.21
N ALA A 2 34.33 -9.64 3.48
CA ALA A 2 33.08 -9.64 4.22
C ALA A 2 32.32 -8.34 3.95
N VAL A 3 31.07 -8.44 3.53
CA VAL A 3 30.15 -7.31 3.36
C VAL A 3 29.51 -7.03 4.72
N LEU A 4 29.80 -5.86 5.28
CA LEU A 4 29.18 -5.39 6.51
C LEU A 4 27.76 -4.90 6.19
N ILE A 5 26.76 -5.69 6.58
CA ILE A 5 25.35 -5.28 6.57
C ILE A 5 25.09 -4.51 7.86
N LEU A 6 24.93 -3.20 7.76
CA LEU A 6 24.57 -2.36 8.90
C LEU A 6 23.05 -2.45 9.12
N GLY A 7 22.62 -3.47 9.86
CA GLY A 7 21.25 -3.56 10.36
C GLY A 7 21.07 -2.64 11.57
N VAL A 8 20.32 -1.56 11.40
CA VAL A 8 19.79 -0.78 12.52
C VAL A 8 18.42 -1.37 12.85
N ILE A 9 18.39 -2.24 13.85
CA ILE A 9 17.16 -2.73 14.49
C ILE A 9 16.75 -1.66 15.51
N ALA A 10 15.60 -1.03 15.30
CA ALA A 10 14.92 -0.26 16.33
C ALA A 10 13.46 -0.72 16.39
N PHE A 11 13.15 -1.44 17.47
CA PHE A 11 11.78 -1.73 17.88
C PHE A 11 11.09 -0.42 18.27
N GLY A 12 10.01 -0.08 17.58
CA GLY A 12 9.11 1.01 17.91
C GLY A 12 7.67 0.61 17.61
N LEU A 13 7.03 -0.04 18.57
CA LEU A 13 5.58 -0.29 18.54
C LEU A 13 4.86 1.05 18.69
N GLY A 14 4.26 1.52 17.60
CA GLY A 14 3.22 2.54 17.61
C GLY A 14 2.02 2.01 16.86
N GLU A 15 1.03 1.49 17.61
CA GLU A 15 -0.29 1.24 17.04
C GLU A 15 -0.91 2.59 16.61
N PRO A 16 -1.38 2.76 15.37
CA PRO A 16 -2.33 3.82 15.09
C PRO A 16 -3.66 3.45 15.76
N GLN A 17 -3.90 4.07 16.92
CA GLN A 17 -5.21 4.09 17.56
C GLN A 17 -6.22 4.69 16.58
N ALA A 18 -7.27 3.93 16.30
CA ALA A 18 -8.46 4.43 15.63
C ALA A 18 -9.14 5.44 16.56
N SER A 19 -8.81 6.72 16.41
CA SER A 19 -9.60 7.81 16.98
C SER A 19 -10.82 8.03 16.10
N ALA A 20 -11.91 7.36 16.46
CA ALA A 20 -13.24 7.85 16.17
C ALA A 20 -13.43 9.17 16.92
N GLY A 21 -13.16 10.28 16.23
CA GLY A 21 -13.33 11.63 16.76
C GLY A 21 -13.72 12.56 15.62
N ALA A 22 -15.01 12.61 15.33
CA ALA A 22 -15.60 13.63 14.47
C ALA A 22 -15.15 15.02 14.92
N THR A 23 -14.23 15.64 14.19
CA THR A 23 -13.94 17.06 14.38
C THR A 23 -14.90 17.82 13.47
N SER A 24 -16.01 18.22 14.06
CA SER A 24 -16.93 19.19 13.49
C SER A 24 -16.17 20.43 13.05
N ILE A 25 -16.26 20.75 11.77
CA ILE A 25 -15.99 22.10 11.28
C ILE A 25 -17.04 23.01 11.91
N VAL A 26 -16.63 23.81 12.91
CA VAL A 26 -17.42 24.95 13.37
C VAL A 26 -17.21 26.06 12.34
N VAL A 27 -18.04 26.07 11.29
CA VAL A 27 -18.38 27.30 10.58
C VAL A 27 -19.65 27.81 11.25
N GLY A 28 -19.47 28.77 12.16
CA GLY A 28 -20.57 29.56 12.65
C GLY A 28 -21.13 30.40 11.52
N MET A 29 -22.36 30.09 11.10
CA MET A 29 -23.30 31.07 10.56
C MET A 29 -24.70 30.67 11.04
N ALA A 30 -25.23 31.44 11.99
CA ALA A 30 -26.57 31.28 12.48
C ALA A 30 -27.58 31.40 11.32
N SER A 31 -28.35 30.34 11.10
CA SER A 31 -29.55 30.37 10.26
C SER A 31 -30.67 29.75 11.08
N THR A 32 -31.61 30.57 11.54
CA THR A 32 -32.81 30.15 12.26
C THR A 32 -33.82 29.56 11.28
N GLU A 33 -33.91 28.23 11.16
CA GLU A 33 -34.99 27.50 10.46
C GLU A 33 -35.30 26.18 11.22
N PRO A 34 -36.56 25.69 11.24
CA PRO A 34 -37.05 24.76 12.26
C PRO A 34 -36.76 23.27 11.98
N MET A 35 -36.59 22.49 13.06
CA MET A 35 -36.38 21.04 13.03
C MET A 35 -37.51 20.29 12.32
N ILE A 36 -37.16 19.52 11.28
CA ILE A 36 -38.05 18.55 10.62
C ILE A 36 -38.45 17.47 11.64
N SER A 37 -39.70 17.50 12.11
CA SER A 37 -40.22 16.65 13.20
C SER A 37 -41.29 15.65 12.74
N SER A 38 -41.07 14.98 11.61
CA SER A 38 -42.04 13.99 11.10
C SER A 38 -41.46 12.57 11.05
N PRO A 39 -42.13 11.57 11.68
CA PRO A 39 -41.72 10.16 11.63
C PRO A 39 -41.54 9.60 10.20
N SER A 40 -42.31 10.13 9.24
CA SER A 40 -42.20 9.75 7.82
C SER A 40 -40.87 10.19 7.19
N ALA A 41 -40.36 11.37 7.57
CA ALA A 41 -39.07 11.86 7.08
C ALA A 41 -37.92 10.98 7.57
N LEU A 42 -37.96 10.55 8.83
CA LEU A 42 -36.98 9.61 9.40
C LEU A 42 -37.05 8.22 8.73
N ARG A 43 -38.26 7.74 8.41
CA ARG A 43 -38.45 6.47 7.72
C ARG A 43 -37.98 6.52 6.27
N ASP A 44 -38.18 7.64 5.59
CA ASP A 44 -37.69 7.87 4.23
C ASP A 44 -36.17 8.05 4.16
N ILE A 45 -35.57 8.64 5.19
CA ILE A 45 -34.12 8.69 5.35
C ILE A 45 -33.60 7.26 5.58
N GLY A 46 -34.21 6.49 6.48
CA GLY A 46 -33.84 5.09 6.73
C GLY A 46 -33.97 4.20 5.49
N ASN A 47 -35.01 4.40 4.68
CA ASN A 47 -35.21 3.67 3.42
C ASN A 47 -34.29 4.14 2.29
N ARG A 48 -33.82 5.39 2.31
CA ARG A 48 -32.79 5.91 1.39
C ARG A 48 -31.40 5.42 1.76
N ILE A 49 -31.06 5.41 3.05
CA ILE A 49 -29.80 4.84 3.55
C ILE A 49 -29.76 3.34 3.24
N ARG A 50 -30.83 2.59 3.53
CA ARG A 50 -30.89 1.15 3.23
C ARG A 50 -30.77 0.85 1.73
N ARG A 51 -31.33 1.69 0.86
CA ARG A 51 -31.16 1.59 -0.60
C ARG A 51 -29.76 1.96 -1.07
N SER A 52 -29.14 2.99 -0.49
CA SER A 52 -27.74 3.36 -0.74
C SER A 52 -26.79 2.22 -0.36
N MET A 53 -26.99 1.62 0.82
CA MET A 53 -26.22 0.47 1.30
C MET A 53 -26.48 -0.81 0.50
N ALA A 54 -27.68 -1.00 -0.04
CA ALA A 54 -28.01 -2.14 -0.91
C ALA A 54 -27.57 -1.93 -2.37
N GLN A 55 -27.24 -0.70 -2.78
CA GLN A 55 -26.68 -0.38 -4.11
C GLN A 55 -25.15 -0.42 -4.15
N GLN A 56 -24.48 -0.43 -2.99
CA GLN A 56 -23.06 -0.73 -2.92
C GLN A 56 -22.89 -2.25 -3.03
N GLY A 57 -22.45 -2.69 -4.21
CA GLY A 57 -22.04 -4.07 -4.46
C GLY A 57 -20.83 -4.47 -3.60
N PRO A 58 -20.19 -5.62 -3.88
CA PRO A 58 -18.98 -6.05 -3.16
C PRO A 58 -17.98 -4.88 -3.07
N VAL A 59 -17.36 -4.69 -1.90
CA VAL A 59 -16.29 -3.72 -1.70
C VAL A 59 -15.17 -4.07 -2.68
N VAL A 60 -15.07 -3.30 -3.77
CA VAL A 60 -14.05 -3.52 -4.79
C VAL A 60 -12.87 -2.66 -4.38
N PRO A 61 -11.69 -3.23 -4.09
CA PRO A 61 -10.48 -2.42 -3.99
C PRO A 61 -10.27 -1.59 -5.27
N PRO A 62 -9.39 -0.57 -5.25
CA PRO A 62 -9.09 0.21 -6.45
C PRO A 62 -8.79 -0.72 -7.63
N ALA A 63 -9.37 -0.42 -8.80
CA ALA A 63 -9.27 -1.29 -9.99
C ALA A 63 -7.83 -1.48 -10.48
N ASP A 64 -6.93 -0.58 -10.08
CA ASP A 64 -5.50 -0.61 -10.36
C ASP A 64 -4.72 0.02 -9.17
N PRO A 65 -4.42 -0.76 -8.11
CA PRO A 65 -3.66 -0.26 -6.97
C PRO A 65 -2.22 0.10 -7.33
N GLY A 66 -1.63 -0.58 -8.32
CA GLY A 66 -0.30 -0.32 -8.85
C GLY A 66 -0.20 1.08 -9.43
N GLY A 67 -0.99 1.37 -10.45
CA GLY A 67 -1.00 2.67 -11.12
C GLY A 67 -1.33 3.83 -10.17
N VAL A 68 -2.28 3.64 -9.25
CA VAL A 68 -2.61 4.64 -8.22
C VAL A 68 -1.40 4.89 -7.31
N GLY A 69 -0.83 3.85 -6.71
CA GLY A 69 0.28 3.97 -5.76
C GLY A 69 1.53 4.59 -6.39
N ILE A 70 1.90 4.16 -7.60
CA ILE A 70 3.03 4.74 -8.34
C ILE A 70 2.80 6.22 -8.67
N GLY A 71 1.56 6.60 -9.02
CA GLY A 71 1.19 8.00 -9.21
C GLY A 71 1.42 8.86 -7.96
N LEU A 72 1.03 8.36 -6.79
CA LEU A 72 1.24 9.03 -5.51
C LEU A 72 2.74 9.17 -5.18
N PHE A 73 3.52 8.09 -5.30
CA PHE A 73 4.96 8.13 -5.09
C PHE A 73 5.66 9.12 -6.02
N ASN A 74 5.25 9.16 -7.29
CA ASN A 74 5.83 10.06 -8.27
C ASN A 74 5.49 11.54 -8.03
N ARG A 75 4.34 11.83 -7.42
CA ARG A 75 4.04 13.19 -6.94
C ARG A 75 5.07 13.64 -5.90
N GLU A 76 5.34 12.82 -4.89
CA GLU A 76 6.31 13.12 -3.84
C GLU A 76 7.75 13.21 -4.38
N ARG A 77 8.13 12.29 -5.26
CA ARG A 77 9.44 12.29 -5.91
C ARG A 77 9.64 13.53 -6.78
N THR A 78 8.62 13.94 -7.52
CA THR A 78 8.68 15.19 -8.32
C THR A 78 8.86 16.41 -7.41
N ALA A 79 8.13 16.48 -6.29
CA ALA A 79 8.27 17.55 -5.31
C ALA A 79 9.70 17.59 -4.69
N ALA A 80 10.34 16.42 -4.57
CA ALA A 80 11.72 16.29 -4.10
C ALA A 80 12.80 16.44 -5.21
N GLY A 81 12.41 16.72 -6.46
CA GLY A 81 13.34 16.84 -7.58
C GLY A 81 13.99 15.52 -8.02
N LEU A 82 13.35 14.39 -7.73
CA LEU A 82 13.82 13.05 -8.07
C LEU A 82 13.17 12.54 -9.37
N PRO A 83 13.87 11.67 -10.13
CA PRO A 83 13.26 10.99 -11.28
C PRO A 83 12.06 10.14 -10.84
N PRO A 84 10.99 10.06 -11.65
CA PRO A 84 9.85 9.21 -11.35
C PRO A 84 10.23 7.72 -11.39
N LEU A 85 9.55 6.92 -10.58
CA LEU A 85 9.52 5.46 -10.66
C LEU A 85 8.66 5.04 -11.86
N SER A 86 9.08 3.96 -12.51
CA SER A 86 8.24 3.22 -13.45
C SER A 86 7.49 2.11 -12.70
N GLU A 87 6.21 1.93 -13.00
CA GLU A 87 5.47 0.76 -12.55
C GLU A 87 6.06 -0.52 -13.17
N SER A 88 6.02 -1.62 -12.41
CA SER A 88 6.53 -2.91 -12.84
C SER A 88 5.55 -4.01 -12.45
N LEU A 89 4.84 -4.56 -13.44
CA LEU A 89 3.85 -5.62 -13.22
C LEU A 89 4.41 -6.84 -12.44
N PRO A 90 5.65 -7.32 -12.68
CA PRO A 90 6.23 -8.35 -11.83
C PRO A 90 6.38 -7.94 -10.36
N LEU A 91 6.63 -6.66 -10.09
CA LEU A 91 6.68 -6.15 -8.71
C LEU A 91 5.28 -6.00 -8.10
N ASP A 92 4.24 -5.71 -8.89
CA ASP A 92 2.85 -5.71 -8.41
C ASP A 92 2.41 -7.13 -7.99
N GLU A 93 2.79 -8.14 -8.76
CA GLU A 93 2.55 -9.56 -8.40
C GLU A 93 3.26 -9.96 -7.12
N ILE A 94 4.53 -9.55 -6.97
CA ILE A 94 5.33 -9.77 -5.76
C ILE A 94 4.71 -9.03 -4.56
N ALA A 95 4.35 -7.75 -4.73
CA ALA A 95 3.73 -6.94 -3.69
C ALA A 95 2.36 -7.51 -3.28
N THR A 96 1.60 -8.07 -4.22
CA THR A 96 0.32 -8.73 -3.93
C THR A 96 0.52 -10.00 -3.11
N THR A 97 1.47 -10.83 -3.52
CA THR A 97 1.88 -12.03 -2.74
C THR A 97 2.35 -11.63 -1.35
N ARG A 98 3.10 -10.53 -1.26
CA ARG A 98 3.59 -9.99 0.01
C ARG A 98 2.45 -9.52 0.91
N ALA A 99 1.46 -8.82 0.38
CA ALA A 99 0.27 -8.42 1.11
C ALA A 99 -0.51 -9.64 1.62
N GLN A 100 -0.61 -10.70 0.82
CA GLN A 100 -1.23 -11.98 1.23
C GLN A 100 -0.43 -12.67 2.35
N GLN A 101 0.90 -12.65 2.32
CA GLN A 101 1.71 -13.15 3.42
C GLN A 101 1.42 -12.39 4.73
N MET A 102 1.14 -11.09 4.68
CA MET A 102 0.79 -10.33 5.90
C MET A 102 -0.57 -10.70 6.50
N VAL A 103 -1.48 -11.25 5.69
CA VAL A 103 -2.75 -11.81 6.19
C VAL A 103 -2.46 -12.98 7.15
N THR A 104 -1.51 -13.85 6.79
CA THR A 104 -1.20 -15.06 7.58
C THR A 104 -0.17 -14.82 8.66
N ASP A 105 0.84 -14.00 8.36
CA ASP A 105 2.06 -13.89 9.16
C ASP A 105 2.05 -12.64 10.06
N GLY A 106 1.13 -11.72 9.82
CA GLY A 106 1.09 -10.40 10.44
C GLY A 106 1.92 -9.34 9.71
N LEU A 107 1.89 -8.11 10.22
CA LEU A 107 2.62 -6.96 9.64
C LEU A 107 4.11 -7.01 10.01
N THR A 108 4.86 -7.94 9.42
CA THR A 108 6.30 -8.11 9.68
C THR A 108 7.09 -8.14 8.38
N HIS A 109 8.21 -7.43 8.30
CA HIS A 109 9.09 -7.44 7.10
C HIS A 109 9.87 -8.75 6.91
N ILE A 110 10.01 -9.56 7.96
CA ILE A 110 10.59 -10.90 7.94
C ILE A 110 9.50 -11.88 8.34
N ARG A 111 9.34 -12.95 7.56
CA ARG A 111 8.32 -13.96 7.84
C ARG A 111 8.69 -14.76 9.10
N PRO A 112 7.73 -15.25 9.89
CA PRO A 112 7.99 -16.12 11.04
C PRO A 112 8.86 -17.33 10.64
N GLY A 113 10.01 -17.49 11.30
CA GLY A 113 10.95 -18.58 11.04
C GLY A 113 11.89 -18.35 9.85
N ALA A 114 11.81 -17.21 9.16
CA ALA A 114 12.75 -16.81 8.11
C ALA A 114 13.87 -15.91 8.65
N HIS A 115 14.94 -15.77 7.86
CA HIS A 115 16.08 -14.89 8.16
C HIS A 115 16.20 -13.72 7.18
N ASP A 116 15.72 -13.89 5.95
CA ASP A 116 15.70 -12.85 4.94
C ASP A 116 14.41 -12.04 5.01
N PHE A 117 14.46 -10.80 4.52
CA PHE A 117 13.27 -9.98 4.29
C PHE A 117 12.35 -10.64 3.26
N ALA A 118 11.05 -10.58 3.50
CA ALA A 118 10.03 -11.27 2.72
C ALA A 118 9.99 -10.79 1.25
N ALA A 119 9.99 -9.47 0.99
CA ALA A 119 10.10 -8.95 -0.37
C ALA A 119 11.41 -9.38 -1.06
N THR A 120 12.54 -9.34 -0.38
CA THR A 120 13.84 -9.77 -0.93
C THR A 120 13.81 -11.24 -1.33
N GLU A 121 13.21 -12.10 -0.50
CA GLU A 121 13.02 -13.51 -0.82
C GLU A 121 12.16 -13.69 -2.07
N LEU A 122 11.01 -13.00 -2.14
CA LEU A 122 10.11 -13.06 -3.30
C LEU A 122 10.79 -12.55 -4.59
N LEU A 123 11.54 -11.44 -4.52
CA LEU A 123 12.32 -10.92 -5.65
C LEU A 123 13.29 -11.98 -6.18
N ARG A 124 14.02 -12.67 -5.30
CA ARG A 124 14.94 -13.76 -5.68
C ARG A 124 14.20 -14.96 -6.27
N GLN A 125 13.08 -15.37 -5.66
CA GLN A 125 12.26 -16.49 -6.15
C GLN A 125 11.70 -16.23 -7.56
N HIS A 126 11.35 -14.98 -7.86
CA HIS A 126 10.87 -14.55 -9.17
C HIS A 126 11.99 -14.21 -10.16
N GLY A 127 13.27 -14.36 -9.77
CA GLY A 127 14.41 -14.07 -10.63
C GLY A 127 14.56 -12.58 -10.98
N ILE A 128 14.02 -11.68 -10.16
CA ILE A 128 14.18 -10.24 -10.33
C ILE A 128 15.60 -9.85 -9.92
N ALA A 129 16.34 -9.21 -10.82
CA ALA A 129 17.66 -8.70 -10.53
C ALA A 129 17.56 -7.34 -9.82
N PHE A 130 18.33 -7.16 -8.75
CA PHE A 130 18.41 -5.91 -7.99
C PHE A 130 19.78 -5.75 -7.33
N THR A 131 20.24 -4.51 -7.19
CA THR A 131 21.32 -4.14 -6.25
C THR A 131 20.74 -3.51 -5.00
N TRP A 132 19.63 -2.78 -5.17
CA TRP A 132 18.87 -2.18 -4.09
C TRP A 132 17.42 -2.61 -4.19
N ASP A 133 16.89 -3.10 -3.08
CA ASP A 133 15.47 -3.35 -2.89
C ASP A 133 14.94 -2.60 -1.66
N GLY A 134 13.63 -2.38 -1.63
CA GLY A 134 12.94 -1.74 -0.52
C GLY A 134 11.52 -2.28 -0.40
N GLU A 135 11.00 -2.28 0.83
CA GLU A 135 9.62 -2.69 1.14
C GLU A 135 8.97 -1.65 2.04
N ASN A 136 7.80 -1.18 1.63
CA ASN A 136 6.87 -0.51 2.53
C ASN A 136 5.64 -1.39 2.74
N ILE A 137 5.17 -1.52 3.98
CA ILE A 137 3.96 -2.27 4.30
C ILE A 137 3.01 -1.43 5.14
N TYR A 138 1.72 -1.69 4.98
CA TYR A 138 0.65 -0.99 5.66
C TYR A 138 -0.54 -1.93 5.86
N TRP A 139 -1.34 -1.66 6.89
CA TRP A 139 -2.66 -2.25 7.02
C TRP A 139 -3.63 -1.26 7.65
N GLN A 140 -4.90 -1.41 7.33
CA GLN A 140 -6.00 -0.77 8.06
C GLN A 140 -7.17 -1.73 8.20
N GLY A 141 -7.88 -1.62 9.32
CA GLY A 141 -9.15 -2.31 9.54
C GLY A 141 -10.33 -1.36 9.39
N GLY A 142 -11.50 -1.92 9.14
CA GLY A 142 -12.73 -1.14 9.07
C GLY A 142 -12.97 -0.58 7.66
N PRO A 143 -13.71 -1.29 6.79
CA PRO A 143 -14.09 -0.76 5.50
C PRO A 143 -14.97 0.52 5.64
N PRO A 144 -15.06 1.37 4.60
CA PRO A 144 -14.58 1.18 3.23
C PRO A 144 -13.06 1.32 3.05
N PHE A 145 -12.53 0.80 1.93
CA PHE A 145 -11.09 0.84 1.59
C PHE A 145 -10.79 1.59 0.28
N ASP A 146 -11.75 2.37 -0.24
CA ASP A 146 -11.62 3.07 -1.51
C ASP A 146 -10.39 4.01 -1.55
N ASP A 147 -9.99 4.60 -0.42
CA ASP A 147 -8.84 5.51 -0.31
C ASP A 147 -7.59 4.88 0.35
N ALA A 148 -7.61 3.57 0.61
CA ALA A 148 -6.59 2.92 1.44
C ALA A 148 -5.15 3.05 0.88
N VAL A 149 -4.99 3.11 -0.45
CA VAL A 149 -3.66 3.31 -1.06
C VAL A 149 -3.14 4.73 -0.82
N ASN A 150 -4.02 5.74 -0.85
CA ASN A 150 -3.68 7.11 -0.50
C ASN A 150 -3.37 7.26 1.00
N GLU A 151 -4.16 6.60 1.85
CA GLU A 151 -3.92 6.56 3.29
C GLU A 151 -2.58 5.88 3.64
N ALA A 152 -2.26 4.77 2.98
CA ALA A 152 -0.98 4.08 3.13
C ALA A 152 0.20 4.95 2.71
N GLU A 153 0.10 5.61 1.55
CA GLU A 153 1.16 6.50 1.06
C GLU A 153 1.38 7.70 1.98
N ALA A 154 0.31 8.38 2.39
CA ALA A 154 0.38 9.48 3.34
C ALA A 154 1.03 9.03 4.66
N TRP A 155 0.67 7.85 5.17
CA TRP A 155 1.25 7.30 6.39
C TRP A 155 2.75 6.97 6.22
N TRP A 156 3.14 6.28 5.14
CA TRP A 156 4.54 6.01 4.82
C TRP A 156 5.36 7.29 4.72
N MET A 157 4.78 8.35 4.14
CA MET A 157 5.42 9.64 4.05
C MET A 157 5.56 10.35 5.41
N THR A 158 4.99 9.86 6.52
CA THR A 158 5.28 10.37 7.88
C THR A 158 6.43 9.63 8.56
N SER A 159 6.74 8.39 8.17
CA SER A 159 7.82 7.60 8.73
C SER A 159 9.12 7.82 7.95
N PRO A 160 10.24 8.20 8.62
CA PRO A 160 11.53 8.36 7.95
C PRO A 160 11.98 7.14 7.15
N GLU A 161 11.78 5.94 7.69
CA GLU A 161 12.20 4.68 7.08
C GLU A 161 11.40 4.37 5.81
N HIS A 162 10.06 4.48 5.88
CA HIS A 162 9.21 4.24 4.71
C HIS A 162 9.36 5.34 3.64
N ARG A 163 9.51 6.59 4.07
CA ARG A 163 9.79 7.73 3.19
C ARG A 163 11.12 7.55 2.45
N ALA A 164 12.13 6.94 3.08
CA ALA A 164 13.41 6.67 2.44
C ALA A 164 13.30 5.70 1.25
N ASN A 165 12.33 4.77 1.27
CA ASN A 165 12.04 3.92 0.11
C ASN A 165 11.39 4.72 -1.03
N ILE A 166 10.38 5.55 -0.73
CA ILE A 166 9.67 6.37 -1.74
C ILE A 166 10.60 7.42 -2.37
N LEU A 167 11.42 8.10 -1.55
CA LEU A 167 12.32 9.17 -1.98
C LEU A 167 13.78 8.70 -2.18
N GLY A 168 14.03 7.39 -2.14
CA GLY A 168 15.37 6.84 -2.34
C GLY A 168 15.87 7.15 -3.76
N PRO A 169 17.06 7.78 -3.93
CA PRO A 169 17.58 8.15 -5.25
C PRO A 169 18.09 6.95 -6.06
N HIS A 170 18.18 5.76 -5.44
CA HIS A 170 18.61 4.51 -6.07
C HIS A 170 17.48 3.82 -6.84
N PHE A 171 16.22 3.97 -6.39
CA PHE A 171 15.09 3.25 -6.96
C PHE A 171 14.62 3.82 -8.29
N ARG A 172 14.21 2.91 -9.20
CA ARG A 172 13.75 3.21 -10.56
C ARG A 172 12.42 2.54 -10.89
N GLN A 173 12.12 1.41 -10.25
CA GLN A 173 10.87 0.71 -10.40
C GLN A 173 10.21 0.48 -9.06
N ALA A 174 8.88 0.37 -9.07
CA ALA A 174 8.14 -0.14 -7.95
C ALA A 174 6.88 -0.88 -8.42
N GLY A 175 6.33 -1.68 -7.52
CA GLY A 175 4.98 -2.23 -7.66
C GLY A 175 4.24 -2.16 -6.33
N VAL A 176 2.91 -2.12 -6.41
CA VAL A 176 2.01 -2.02 -5.26
C VAL A 176 0.96 -3.11 -5.35
N GLY A 177 0.78 -3.81 -4.24
CA GLY A 177 -0.14 -4.93 -4.15
C GLY A 177 -0.94 -4.89 -2.87
N ILE A 178 -2.12 -5.52 -2.92
CA ILE A 178 -3.09 -5.49 -1.84
C ILE A 178 -3.64 -6.88 -1.54
N ALA A 179 -4.05 -7.09 -0.30
CA ALA A 179 -4.84 -8.24 0.12
C ALA A 179 -5.90 -7.78 1.12
N ILE A 180 -7.11 -8.35 1.04
CA ILE A 180 -8.20 -8.04 1.96
C ILE A 180 -8.64 -9.34 2.61
N ASP A 181 -8.68 -9.36 3.94
CA ASP A 181 -9.20 -10.48 4.73
C ASP A 181 -9.79 -9.98 6.05
N GLY A 182 -10.88 -10.61 6.50
CA GLY A 182 -11.45 -10.35 7.82
C GLY A 182 -11.82 -8.89 8.12
N GLY A 183 -12.17 -8.08 7.10
CA GLY A 183 -12.45 -6.66 7.27
C GLY A 183 -11.22 -5.79 7.50
N LYS A 184 -10.05 -6.27 7.07
CA LYS A 184 -8.78 -5.54 7.02
C LYS A 184 -8.23 -5.57 5.60
N ILE A 185 -7.56 -4.50 5.21
CA ILE A 185 -6.74 -4.44 4.00
C ILE A 185 -5.27 -4.37 4.41
N TYR A 186 -4.43 -5.04 3.63
CA TYR A 186 -2.99 -5.10 3.74
C TYR A 186 -2.42 -4.60 2.41
N ILE A 187 -1.42 -3.73 2.47
CA ILE A 187 -0.83 -3.10 1.30
C ILE A 187 0.68 -3.24 1.41
N ALA A 188 1.32 -3.70 0.34
CA ALA A 188 2.76 -3.69 0.20
C ALA A 188 3.15 -2.84 -1.02
N ALA A 189 4.27 -2.13 -0.91
CA ALA A 189 4.98 -1.54 -2.03
C ALA A 189 6.41 -2.07 -2.04
N VAL A 190 6.85 -2.56 -3.20
CA VAL A 190 8.18 -3.14 -3.39
C VAL A 190 8.93 -2.30 -4.41
N PHE A 191 10.17 -1.92 -4.09
CA PHE A 191 10.99 -1.00 -4.86
C PHE A 191 12.26 -1.71 -5.34
N THR A 192 12.73 -1.43 -6.55
CA THR A 192 14.03 -1.90 -7.04
C THR A 192 14.75 -0.83 -7.88
N ASP A 193 16.08 -0.97 -8.00
CA ASP A 193 16.94 -0.06 -8.77
C ASP A 193 17.00 -0.36 -10.28
N SER A 194 16.64 -1.58 -10.70
CA SER A 194 16.87 -2.02 -12.06
C SER A 194 15.63 -1.92 -12.94
N ALA A 195 15.75 -1.16 -14.03
CA ALA A 195 14.77 -1.09 -15.11
C ALA A 195 14.92 -2.22 -16.17
N VAL A 196 15.76 -3.22 -15.90
CA VAL A 196 16.17 -4.24 -16.87
C VAL A 196 15.34 -5.50 -16.66
N ALA A 197 14.42 -5.77 -17.60
CA ALA A 197 13.79 -7.09 -17.70
C ALA A 197 14.88 -8.16 -17.89
N PRO A 198 14.76 -9.36 -17.28
CA PRO A 198 15.71 -10.43 -17.51
C PRO A 198 15.77 -10.72 -19.01
N THR A 199 16.95 -10.59 -19.61
CA THR A 199 17.19 -11.07 -20.98
C THR A 199 16.88 -12.57 -21.00
N PRO A 200 15.91 -13.07 -21.79
CA PRO A 200 15.69 -14.49 -21.92
C PRO A 200 16.96 -15.12 -22.49
N THR A 201 17.64 -15.95 -21.71
CA THR A 201 18.69 -16.81 -22.23
C THR A 201 18.03 -17.88 -23.09
N LEU A 202 17.98 -17.65 -24.41
CA LEU A 202 17.67 -18.69 -25.37
C LEU A 202 18.63 -19.88 -25.11
N PRO A 203 18.12 -21.10 -24.90
CA PRO A 203 18.98 -22.27 -24.75
C PRO A 203 19.85 -22.41 -26.00
N SER A 204 21.16 -22.57 -25.82
CA SER A 204 22.10 -22.83 -26.90
C SER A 204 21.56 -23.96 -27.79
N PRO A 205 21.57 -23.80 -29.13
CA PRO A 205 21.20 -24.89 -30.01
C PRO A 205 22.10 -26.08 -29.70
N ARG A 206 21.50 -27.21 -29.32
CA ARG A 206 22.22 -28.48 -29.25
C ARG A 206 22.80 -28.73 -30.65
N GLY A 207 24.13 -28.66 -30.74
CA GLY A 207 24.86 -29.02 -31.95
C GLY A 207 24.46 -30.42 -32.40
N LYS A 208 24.27 -30.56 -33.71
CA LYS A 208 23.98 -31.82 -34.39
C LYS A 208 25.19 -32.75 -34.35
#